data_AF-M7BMM8-F1
#
_entry.id   AF-M7BMM8-F1
#
_cell.length_a   1.000
_cell.length_b   1.000
_cell.length_c   1.000
_cell.angle_alpha   90.00
_cell.angle_beta   90.00
_cell.angle_gamma   90.00
#
_symmetry.space_group_name_H-M   'P 1'
#
loop_
_entity.id
_entity.type
_entity.pdbx_description
1 polymer ?
#
loop_
_entity_poly.entity_id
_entity_poly.type
_entity_poly.pdbx_seq_one_letter_code
_entity_poly.pdbx_strand_id
1 'polypeptide(L)'
;MKVKDGSKIRNLMGYAIGKMESDSVRQILFTGSGKAISKTITCVEIMKRRLKGLHQITKVLFKQTEEIWEPIVPEAGLDALTVKRNIPAICVLLSKDALDSQEPGYQAPGSFDAFWIETLKAESQGQIKRKQGGGRGAGHTGKHPRSVGGRGESYKKP
;
A
#
# COMPACT_ATOMS: atom_id res chain seq x y z
N MET A 1 -4.63 2.02 16.90
CA MET A 1 -5.27 1.33 15.75
C MET A 1 -4.49 0.09 15.36
N LYS A 2 -4.98 -1.10 15.72
CA LYS A 2 -4.36 -2.37 15.31
C LYS A 2 -4.96 -2.87 14.00
N VAL A 3 -4.16 -2.91 12.96
CA VAL A 3 -4.56 -3.38 11.63
C VAL A 3 -4.22 -4.86 11.51
N LYS A 4 -5.21 -5.66 11.12
CA LYS A 4 -5.08 -7.09 10.86
C LYS A 4 -5.34 -7.37 9.38
N ASP A 5 -4.97 -8.56 8.92
CA ASP A 5 -5.25 -8.99 7.55
C ASP A 5 -6.76 -8.98 7.23
N GLY A 6 -7.61 -9.35 8.18
CA GLY A 6 -9.07 -9.26 8.03
C GLY A 6 -9.68 -7.86 8.19
N SER A 7 -8.90 -6.85 8.59
CA SER A 7 -9.45 -5.51 8.86
C SER A 7 -10.02 -4.87 7.59
N LYS A 8 -11.23 -4.27 7.73
CA LYS A 8 -11.87 -3.48 6.69
C LYS A 8 -11.41 -2.03 6.81
N ILE A 9 -10.72 -1.53 5.78
CA ILE A 9 -10.13 -0.17 5.78
C ILE A 9 -11.20 0.88 6.07
N ARG A 10 -12.38 0.79 5.44
CA ARG A 10 -13.49 1.73 5.64
C ARG A 10 -13.86 1.88 7.12
N ASN A 11 -13.96 0.78 7.85
CA ASN A 11 -14.33 0.80 9.27
C ASN A 11 -13.22 1.43 10.13
N LEU A 12 -11.97 1.05 9.87
CA LEU A 12 -10.82 1.61 10.58
C LEU A 12 -10.72 3.13 10.36
N MET A 13 -10.90 3.57 9.11
CA MET A 13 -10.81 4.98 8.73
C MET A 13 -11.98 5.79 9.26
N GLY A 14 -13.21 5.28 9.19
CA GLY A 14 -14.38 5.98 9.77
C GLY A 14 -14.17 6.29 11.25
N TYR A 15 -13.66 5.32 12.02
CA TYR A 15 -13.33 5.55 13.43
C TYR A 15 -12.12 6.47 13.62
N ALA A 16 -11.01 6.18 12.95
CA ALA A 16 -9.75 6.90 13.16
C ALA A 16 -9.82 8.37 12.75
N ILE A 17 -10.47 8.67 11.62
CA ILE A 17 -10.68 10.04 11.13
C ILE A 17 -11.60 10.78 12.09
N GLY A 18 -12.78 10.24 12.40
CA GLY A 18 -13.73 10.91 13.31
C GLY A 18 -13.14 11.16 14.70
N LYS A 19 -12.28 10.26 15.20
CA LYS A 19 -11.55 10.50 16.46
C LYS A 19 -10.50 11.60 16.34
N MET A 20 -9.69 11.59 15.29
CA MET A 20 -8.64 12.59 15.08
C MET A 20 -9.17 13.93 14.58
N GLU A 21 -10.42 14.04 14.12
CA GLU A 21 -11.05 15.34 13.84
C GLU A 21 -11.37 16.11 15.12
N SER A 22 -11.65 15.41 16.23
CA SER A 22 -11.80 16.03 17.54
C SER A 22 -10.45 16.58 18.05
N ASP A 23 -10.49 17.74 18.70
CA ASP A 23 -9.30 18.32 19.35
C ASP A 23 -8.82 17.54 20.58
N SER A 24 -9.68 16.69 21.15
CA SER A 24 -9.33 15.83 22.29
C SER A 24 -8.30 14.76 21.94
N VAL A 25 -8.21 14.36 20.67
CA VAL A 25 -7.24 13.36 20.21
C VAL A 25 -6.20 14.04 19.34
N ARG A 26 -4.98 14.11 19.86
CA ARG A 26 -3.84 14.71 19.17
C ARG A 26 -3.01 13.71 18.36
N GLN A 27 -3.09 12.43 18.73
CA GLN A 27 -2.20 11.39 18.21
C GLN A 27 -2.93 10.08 18.00
N ILE A 28 -2.45 9.30 17.03
CA ILE A 28 -2.94 7.95 16.77
C ILE A 28 -1.79 7.05 16.29
N LEU A 29 -1.70 5.86 16.87
CA LEU A 29 -0.73 4.84 16.50
C LEU A 29 -1.38 3.78 15.61
N PHE A 30 -0.82 3.54 14.43
CA PHE A 30 -1.17 2.42 13.57
C PHE A 30 -0.14 1.31 13.71
N THR A 31 -0.60 0.08 13.96
CA THR A 31 0.29 -1.09 14.06
C THR A 31 -0.19 -2.20 13.15
N GLY A 32 0.72 -2.84 12.42
CA GLY A 32 0.42 -4.02 11.63
C GLY A 32 1.63 -4.95 11.53
N SER A 33 1.37 -6.23 11.30
CA SER A 33 2.41 -7.25 11.19
C SER A 33 2.10 -8.25 10.08
N GLY A 34 3.14 -8.85 9.49
CA GLY A 34 3.02 -9.80 8.38
C GLY A 34 2.18 -9.23 7.24
N LYS A 35 1.16 -9.97 6.82
CA LYS A 35 0.25 -9.60 5.71
C LYS A 35 -0.49 -8.27 5.91
N ALA A 36 -0.60 -7.78 7.15
CA ALA A 36 -1.28 -6.53 7.46
C ALA A 36 -0.44 -5.26 7.23
N ILE A 37 0.87 -5.39 6.98
CA ILE A 37 1.79 -4.23 6.85
C ILE A 37 1.34 -3.29 5.75
N SER A 38 1.12 -3.79 4.53
CA SER A 38 0.72 -2.95 3.39
C SER A 38 -0.58 -2.20 3.67
N LYS A 39 -1.56 -2.89 4.27
CA LYS A 39 -2.83 -2.29 4.68
C LYS A 39 -2.66 -1.22 5.75
N THR A 40 -1.72 -1.39 6.66
CA THR A 40 -1.39 -0.40 7.70
C THR A 40 -0.85 0.87 7.07
N ILE A 41 0.06 0.74 6.10
CA ILE A 41 0.58 1.87 5.33
C ILE A 41 -0.56 2.54 4.57
N THR A 42 -1.43 1.79 3.88
CA THR A 42 -2.59 2.36 3.19
C THR A 42 -3.48 3.19 4.12
N CYS A 43 -3.78 2.70 5.32
CA CYS A 43 -4.54 3.43 6.32
C CYS A 43 -3.86 4.74 6.73
N VAL A 44 -2.55 4.71 7.00
CA VAL A 44 -1.75 5.90 7.33
C VAL A 44 -1.80 6.93 6.19
N GLU A 45 -1.63 6.49 4.94
CA GLU A 45 -1.65 7.38 3.79
C GLU A 45 -3.05 7.97 3.53
N ILE A 46 -4.12 7.24 3.84
CA ILE A 46 -5.48 7.80 3.80
C ILE A 46 -5.64 8.87 4.88
N MET A 47 -5.17 8.62 6.11
CA MET A 47 -5.23 9.59 7.21
C MET A 47 -4.54 10.90 6.84
N LYS A 48 -3.30 10.86 6.32
CA LYS A 48 -2.55 12.08 5.93
C LYS A 48 -3.19 12.87 4.78
N ARG A 49 -3.93 12.20 3.88
CA ARG A 49 -4.68 12.88 2.82
C ARG A 49 -5.92 13.59 3.36
N ARG A 50 -6.60 12.98 4.32
CA ARG A 50 -7.84 13.50 4.92
C ARG A 50 -7.58 14.57 5.97
N LEU A 51 -6.53 14.40 6.77
CA LEU A 51 -6.11 15.31 7.82
C LEU A 51 -4.71 15.82 7.47
N LYS A 52 -4.65 17.07 7.02
CA LYS A 52 -3.39 17.75 6.70
C LYS A 52 -2.66 18.16 7.98
N GLY A 53 -1.35 18.41 7.88
CA GLY A 53 -0.55 18.86 9.02
C GLY A 53 -0.09 17.75 9.98
N LEU A 54 -0.27 16.47 9.63
CA LEU A 54 0.16 15.38 10.50
C LEU A 54 1.67 15.11 10.40
N HIS A 55 2.35 15.16 11.55
CA HIS A 55 3.70 14.66 11.74
C HIS A 55 3.66 13.13 11.86
N GLN A 56 4.69 12.45 11.36
CA GLN A 56 4.75 11.00 11.37
C GLN A 56 6.07 10.51 11.96
N ILE A 57 6.02 9.41 12.73
CA ILE A 57 7.19 8.57 13.05
C ILE A 57 6.87 7.13 12.66
N THR A 58 7.74 6.50 11.88
CA THR A 58 7.61 5.10 11.47
C THR A 58 8.71 4.25 12.07
N LYS A 59 8.34 3.17 12.76
CA LYS A 59 9.25 2.15 13.28
C LYS A 59 8.95 0.80 12.64
N VAL A 60 10.01 0.14 12.17
CA VAL A 60 9.96 -1.24 11.65
C VAL A 60 10.67 -2.13 12.65
N LEU A 61 10.05 -3.25 12.99
CA LEU A 61 10.54 -4.18 14.01
C LEU A 61 10.11 -5.62 13.69
N PHE A 62 10.64 -6.56 14.45
CA PHE A 62 10.10 -7.92 14.50
C PHE A 62 9.17 -8.08 15.70
N LYS A 63 8.09 -8.81 15.49
CA LYS A 63 7.20 -9.28 16.54
C LYS A 63 7.30 -10.80 16.61
N GLN A 64 7.55 -11.34 17.80
CA GLN A 64 7.51 -12.78 18.01
C GLN A 64 6.06 -13.29 18.01
N THR A 65 5.82 -14.37 17.29
CA THR A 65 4.57 -15.15 17.30
C THR A 65 4.88 -16.58 17.71
N GLU A 66 3.91 -17.23 18.33
CA GLU A 66 4.00 -18.61 18.79
C GLU A 66 2.89 -19.40 18.08
N GLU A 67 3.28 -20.47 17.40
CA GLU A 67 2.39 -21.41 16.73
C GLU A 67 2.47 -22.74 17.45
N ILE A 68 1.34 -23.19 17.99
CA ILE A 68 1.20 -24.49 18.64
C ILE A 68 0.61 -25.45 17.62
N TRP A 69 1.31 -26.55 17.38
CA TRP A 69 0.92 -27.60 16.46
C TRP A 69 0.56 -28.84 17.27
N GLU A 70 -0.73 -29.18 17.24
CA GLU A 70 -1.25 -30.40 17.88
C GLU A 70 -0.97 -31.63 17.00
N PRO A 71 -0.64 -32.79 17.59
CA PRO A 71 -0.52 -34.04 16.85
C PRO A 71 -1.83 -34.41 16.16
N ILE A 72 -1.75 -34.82 14.89
CA ILE A 72 -2.92 -35.21 14.10
C ILE A 72 -3.56 -36.50 14.64
N VAL A 73 -2.76 -37.37 15.28
CA VAL A 73 -3.19 -38.63 15.88
C VAL A 73 -2.95 -38.55 17.39
N PRO A 74 -3.98 -38.28 18.21
CA PRO A 74 -3.83 -38.16 19.66
C PRO A 74 -3.34 -39.45 20.32
N GLU A 75 -3.68 -40.63 19.79
CA GLU A 75 -3.24 -41.91 20.38
C GLU A 75 -1.77 -42.26 20.10
N ALA A 76 -1.09 -41.48 19.25
CA ALA A 76 0.33 -41.71 18.94
C ALA A 76 1.27 -41.32 20.11
N GLY A 77 0.74 -40.73 21.18
CA GLY A 77 1.53 -40.33 22.35
C GLY A 77 2.56 -39.23 22.08
N LEU A 78 2.33 -38.41 21.04
CA LEU A 78 3.22 -37.31 20.66
C LEU A 78 2.85 -36.04 21.43
N ASP A 79 3.87 -35.23 21.76
CA ASP A 79 3.69 -33.92 22.38
C ASP A 79 3.34 -32.82 21.37
N ALA A 80 2.65 -31.78 21.82
CA ALA A 80 2.39 -30.59 21.01
C ALA A 80 3.68 -29.80 20.72
N LEU A 81 3.90 -29.44 19.46
CA LEU A 81 5.08 -28.69 19.04
C LEU A 81 4.79 -27.18 19.08
N THR A 82 5.60 -26.45 19.85
CA THR A 82 5.54 -24.98 19.89
C THR A 82 6.66 -24.37 19.07
N VAL A 83 6.29 -23.62 18.02
CA VAL A 83 7.24 -22.94 17.11
C VAL A 83 7.15 -21.43 17.33
N LYS A 84 8.29 -20.82 17.68
CA LYS A 84 8.42 -19.35 17.79
C LYS A 84 8.96 -18.78 16.48
N ARG A 85 8.27 -17.80 15.91
CA ARG A 85 8.68 -17.12 14.68
C ARG A 85 8.72 -15.61 14.88
N ASN A 86 9.72 -14.96 14.29
CA ASN A 86 9.76 -13.50 14.20
C ASN A 86 9.09 -13.06 12.91
N ILE A 87 7.99 -12.32 13.03
CA ILE A 87 7.29 -11.73 11.87
C ILE A 87 7.59 -10.24 11.78
N PRO A 88 7.78 -9.68 10.58
CA PRO A 88 7.97 -8.25 10.43
C PRO A 88 6.72 -7.51 10.91
N ALA A 89 6.93 -6.34 11.49
CA ALA A 89 5.90 -5.46 12.00
C ALA A 89 6.28 -3.99 11.76
N ILE A 90 5.25 -3.16 11.60
CA ILE A 90 5.35 -1.73 11.43
C ILE A 90 4.48 -1.02 12.46
N CYS A 91 5.01 0.04 13.04
CA CYS A 91 4.33 0.96 13.93
C CYS A 91 4.47 2.37 13.35
N VAL A 92 3.35 3.05 13.10
CA VAL A 92 3.35 4.41 12.57
C VAL A 92 2.53 5.31 13.48
N LEU A 93 3.20 6.25 14.13
CA LEU A 93 2.56 7.31 14.90
C LEU A 93 2.22 8.47 13.96
N LEU A 94 1.00 8.98 14.05
CA LEU A 94 0.59 10.25 13.45
C LEU A 94 0.21 11.22 14.56
N SER A 95 0.71 12.45 14.49
CA SER A 95 0.52 13.50 15.49
C SER A 95 0.13 14.82 14.84
N LYS A 96 -0.81 15.54 15.44
CA LYS A 96 -1.11 16.95 15.09
C LYS A 96 -0.05 17.91 15.61
N ASP A 97 0.61 17.53 16.70
CA ASP A 97 1.67 18.31 17.34
C ASP A 97 3.03 17.92 16.75
N ALA A 98 3.98 18.87 16.77
CA ALA A 98 5.33 18.64 16.31
C ALA A 98 5.98 17.48 17.08
N LEU A 99 6.70 16.63 16.34
CA LEU A 99 7.51 15.53 16.88
C LEU A 99 8.99 15.88 16.71
N ASP A 100 9.86 15.16 17.43
CA ASP A 100 11.30 15.33 17.27
C ASP A 100 11.72 15.01 15.83
N SER A 101 12.29 16.01 15.17
CA SER A 101 12.79 15.90 13.80
C SER A 101 14.03 15.02 13.65
N GLN A 102 14.74 14.77 14.76
CA GLN A 102 15.94 13.92 14.79
C GLN A 102 15.62 12.45 15.04
N GLU A 103 14.38 12.11 15.42
CA GLU A 103 13.98 10.72 15.65
C GLU A 103 14.04 9.93 14.33
N PRO A 104 14.73 8.78 14.29
CA PRO A 104 14.74 7.92 13.11
C PRO A 104 13.33 7.53 12.67
N GLY A 105 13.05 7.70 11.38
CA GLY A 105 11.74 7.44 10.79
C GLY A 105 10.75 8.60 10.94
N TYR A 106 11.18 9.76 11.45
CA TYR A 106 10.40 11.00 11.38
C TYR A 106 10.15 11.43 9.93
N GLN A 107 8.94 11.93 9.69
CA GLN A 107 8.53 12.53 8.42
C GLN A 107 7.65 13.77 8.70
N ALA A 108 8.06 14.91 8.15
CA ALA A 108 7.34 16.18 8.28
C ALA A 108 6.00 16.17 7.52
N PRO A 109 5.00 16.97 7.97
CA PRO A 109 3.75 17.14 7.26
C PRO A 109 3.95 17.61 5.82
N GLY A 110 3.11 17.15 4.89
CA GLY A 110 3.13 17.61 3.49
C GLY A 110 4.26 17.06 2.61
N SER A 111 5.26 16.38 3.17
CA SER A 111 6.36 15.74 2.42
C SER A 111 5.90 14.77 1.31
N PHE A 112 4.73 14.15 1.47
CA PHE A 112 4.14 13.27 0.46
C PHE A 112 3.74 14.00 -0.82
N ASP A 113 3.11 15.18 -0.72
CA ASP A 113 2.55 15.87 -1.89
C ASP A 113 3.68 16.38 -2.80
N ALA A 114 4.80 16.85 -2.24
CA ALA A 114 5.93 17.38 -3.02
C ALA A 114 6.58 16.33 -3.95
N PHE A 115 6.90 15.14 -3.42
CA PHE A 115 7.59 14.09 -4.16
C PHE A 115 6.75 13.52 -5.32
N TRP A 116 5.45 13.30 -5.09
CA TRP A 116 4.56 12.77 -6.14
C TRP A 116 4.17 13.83 -7.17
N ILE A 117 4.00 15.10 -6.77
CA ILE A 117 3.76 16.19 -7.73
C ILE A 117 4.96 16.32 -8.68
N GLU A 118 6.18 16.20 -8.19
CA GLU A 118 7.39 16.25 -9.00
C GLU A 118 7.49 15.04 -9.96
N THR A 119 7.22 13.83 -9.45
CA THR A 119 7.24 12.60 -10.25
C THR A 119 6.19 12.65 -11.38
N LEU A 120 4.96 13.06 -11.08
CA LEU A 120 3.88 13.19 -12.07
C LEU A 120 4.20 14.27 -13.13
N LYS A 121 4.85 15.38 -12.73
CA LYS A 121 5.35 16.40 -13.68
C LYS A 121 6.45 15.82 -14.58
N ALA A 122 7.39 15.06 -14.04
CA ALA A 122 8.46 14.42 -14.82
C ALA A 122 7.92 13.40 -15.84
N GLU A 123 6.93 12.59 -15.46
CA GLU A 123 6.30 11.61 -16.36
C GLU A 123 5.53 12.29 -17.49
N SER A 124 4.78 13.36 -17.20
CA SER A 124 4.05 14.12 -18.23
C SER A 124 4.99 14.78 -19.25
N GLN A 125 6.15 15.28 -18.82
CA GLN A 125 7.16 15.87 -19.71
C GLN A 125 7.86 14.81 -20.57
N GLY A 126 8.08 13.60 -20.04
CA GLY A 126 8.62 12.46 -20.79
C GLY A 126 7.72 11.97 -21.92
N GLN A 127 6.40 12.01 -21.74
CA GLN A 127 5.43 11.71 -22.80
C GLN A 127 5.36 12.78 -23.89
N ILE A 128 5.47 14.08 -23.53
CA ILE A 128 5.47 15.18 -24.50
C ILE A 128 6.69 15.11 -25.43
N LYS A 129 7.88 14.80 -24.90
CA LYS A 129 9.11 14.63 -25.71
C LYS A 129 9.04 13.45 -26.67
N ARG A 130 8.40 12.34 -26.29
CA ARG A 130 8.23 11.17 -27.18
C ARG A 130 7.27 11.43 -28.34
N LYS A 131 6.33 12.36 -28.19
CA LYS A 131 5.35 12.71 -29.25
C LYS A 131 5.87 13.75 -30.25
N GLN A 132 6.91 14.52 -29.92
CA GLN A 132 7.54 15.52 -30.81
C GLN A 132 8.70 14.98 -31.67
N GLY A 133 9.17 13.75 -31.45
CA GLY A 133 10.31 13.16 -32.17
C GLY A 133 9.97 12.28 -33.38
N GLY A 134 8.70 12.21 -33.81
CA GLY A 134 8.24 11.28 -34.85
C GLY A 134 7.60 11.99 -36.03
N GLY A 135 8.41 12.66 -36.86
CA GLY A 135 7.91 13.24 -38.11
C GLY A 135 9.00 13.46 -39.14
N ARG A 136 9.11 12.52 -40.10
CA ARG A 136 9.27 12.78 -41.55
C ARG A 136 9.47 11.49 -42.35
N GLY A 137 8.53 11.21 -43.25
CA GLY A 137 8.62 10.16 -44.27
C GLY A 137 7.31 10.06 -45.04
N ALA A 138 7.16 10.86 -46.10
CA ALA A 138 5.99 10.91 -46.97
C ALA A 138 6.25 10.16 -48.31
N GLY A 139 5.19 9.56 -48.88
CA GLY A 139 5.11 8.97 -50.23
C GLY A 139 5.19 7.44 -50.22
N HIS A 140 4.39 6.64 -50.93
CA HIS A 140 3.57 6.89 -52.12
C HIS A 140 2.57 5.71 -52.33
N THR A 141 1.34 6.03 -52.74
CA THR A 141 0.37 5.28 -53.57
C THR A 141 0.33 3.74 -53.66
N GLY A 142 -0.86 3.17 -53.50
CA GLY A 142 -1.25 1.87 -54.10
C GLY A 142 -2.69 1.45 -53.76
N LYS A 143 -3.57 1.42 -54.77
CA LYS A 143 -5.01 1.09 -54.69
C LYS A 143 -5.26 -0.44 -54.57
N HIS A 144 -6.29 -0.81 -53.78
CA HIS A 144 -7.27 -1.95 -53.78
C HIS A 144 -7.10 -3.20 -54.69
N PRO A 145 -7.73 -4.40 -54.42
CA PRO A 145 -9.07 -4.60 -53.83
C PRO A 145 -9.29 -5.83 -52.87
N ARG A 146 -10.57 -6.05 -52.55
CA ARG A 146 -11.25 -6.94 -51.58
C ARG A 146 -11.04 -8.47 -51.75
N SER A 147 -11.19 -9.23 -50.64
CA SER A 147 -11.82 -10.57 -50.53
C SER A 147 -12.12 -10.84 -49.03
N VAL A 148 -13.36 -10.83 -48.52
CA VAL A 148 -14.39 -11.91 -48.47
C VAL A 148 -13.90 -13.26 -47.91
N GLY A 149 -14.60 -13.71 -46.85
CA GLY A 149 -14.61 -15.07 -46.26
C GLY A 149 -13.64 -15.24 -45.09
N GLY A 150 -13.94 -15.85 -43.94
CA GLY A 150 -15.03 -16.65 -43.38
C GLY A 150 -14.49 -17.18 -42.03
N ARG A 151 -15.22 -17.06 -40.91
CA ARG A 151 -15.89 -18.16 -40.18
C ARG A 151 -14.97 -19.09 -39.35
N GLY A 152 -15.30 -19.20 -38.06
CA GLY A 152 -14.95 -20.30 -37.15
C GLY A 152 -13.58 -20.17 -36.45
N GLU A 153 -13.36 -20.62 -35.22
CA GLU A 153 -14.19 -21.36 -34.29
C GLU A 153 -13.47 -21.39 -32.92
N SER A 154 -14.26 -21.54 -31.86
CA SER A 154 -13.90 -21.70 -30.46
C SER A 154 -12.91 -22.83 -30.20
N TYR A 155 -12.08 -22.73 -29.15
CA TYR A 155 -11.70 -23.91 -28.35
C TYR A 155 -11.67 -23.61 -26.85
N LYS A 156 -12.42 -24.43 -26.11
CA LYS A 156 -12.44 -24.58 -24.65
C LYS A 156 -11.28 -25.49 -24.19
N LYS A 157 -10.72 -25.14 -23.03
CA LYS A 157 -10.30 -25.95 -21.84
C LYS A 157 -9.66 -27.35 -22.02
N PRO A 158 -8.75 -27.71 -21.10
CA PRO A 158 -9.15 -28.35 -19.83
C PRO A 158 -9.22 -27.40 -18.62
#